data_AF-A0A497KWV2-F1
#
_entry.id   AF-A0A497KWV2-F1
#
_cell.length_a   1.000
_cell.length_b   1.000
_cell.length_c   1.000
_cell.angle_alpha   90.00
_cell.angle_beta   90.00
_cell.angle_gamma   90.00
#
_symmetry.space_group_name_H-M   'P 1'
#
loop_
_entity.id
_entity.type
_entity.pdbx_description
1 polymer ?
#
loop_
_entity_poly.entity_id
_entity_poly.type
_entity_poly.pdbx_seq_one_letter_code
_entity_poly.pdbx_strand_id
1 'polypeptide(L)'
;MNRIKRSSHPFEHYLIELRNASREELIEIAETLGLGLTPEEMEAIRDYYTLFGRPATDVELQTYDQTWSEHCYHKTFKGLIETPEGVVDGLLKTYIRRVVEELRPSWCL
;
A
#
# COMPACT_ATOMS: atom_id res chain seq x y z
N MET A 1 -23.59 -27.13 9.05
CA MET A 1 -23.54 -25.88 8.25
C MET A 1 -22.75 -26.14 6.98
N ASN A 2 -23.44 -26.28 5.85
CA ASN A 2 -22.85 -26.59 4.54
C ASN A 2 -22.84 -25.34 3.64
N ARG A 3 -22.48 -24.17 4.22
CA ARG A 3 -22.64 -22.85 3.58
C ARG A 3 -21.44 -22.41 2.74
N ILE A 4 -20.33 -23.13 2.81
CA ILE A 4 -19.12 -22.84 2.05
C ILE A 4 -18.84 -24.07 1.19
N LYS A 5 -18.85 -23.89 -0.13
CA LYS A 5 -18.46 -24.90 -1.11
C LYS A 5 -17.30 -24.38 -1.94
N ARG A 6 -16.45 -25.30 -2.36
CA ARG A 6 -15.28 -25.02 -3.18
C ARG A 6 -15.69 -24.44 -4.54
N SER A 7 -14.98 -23.41 -4.99
CA SER A 7 -15.12 -22.91 -6.34
C SER A 7 -14.31 -23.77 -7.32
N SER A 8 -14.79 -23.87 -8.55
CA SER A 8 -14.18 -24.64 -9.65
C SER A 8 -13.54 -23.70 -10.69
N HIS A 9 -13.03 -22.56 -10.21
CA HIS A 9 -12.91 -21.37 -11.05
C HIS A 9 -12.06 -21.59 -12.31
N PRO A 10 -12.51 -21.05 -13.46
CA PRO A 10 -11.79 -21.11 -14.74
C PRO A 10 -10.85 -19.91 -14.95
N PHE A 11 -10.61 -19.08 -13.93
CA PHE A 11 -9.78 -17.89 -14.08
C PHE A 11 -8.30 -18.22 -13.93
N GLU A 12 -7.48 -17.44 -14.64
CA GLU A 12 -6.03 -17.51 -14.54
C GLU A 12 -5.58 -16.81 -13.25
N HIS A 13 -4.59 -17.40 -12.61
CA HIS A 13 -3.96 -16.88 -11.41
C HIS A 13 -2.46 -16.91 -11.64
N TYR A 14 -1.85 -15.73 -11.60
CA TYR A 14 -0.44 -15.59 -11.98
C TYR A 14 0.47 -15.64 -10.76
N LEU A 15 1.61 -16.30 -10.96
CA LEU A 15 2.74 -16.23 -10.04
C LEU A 15 3.76 -15.27 -10.62
N ILE A 16 4.18 -14.31 -9.81
CA ILE A 16 5.11 -13.26 -10.18
C ILE A 16 6.39 -13.50 -9.39
N GLU A 17 7.47 -13.83 -10.09
CA GLU A 17 8.80 -13.92 -9.50
C GLU A 17 9.38 -12.51 -9.41
N LEU A 18 9.51 -12.02 -8.18
CA LEU A 18 10.09 -10.70 -7.92
C LEU A 18 11.58 -10.81 -7.59
N ARG A 19 12.06 -11.98 -7.14
CA ARG A 19 13.44 -12.10 -6.66
C ARG A 19 14.43 -11.75 -7.76
N ASN A 20 15.39 -10.89 -7.41
CA ASN A 20 16.40 -10.35 -8.32
C ASN A 20 15.84 -9.51 -9.48
N ALA A 21 14.54 -9.18 -9.49
CA ALA A 21 13.99 -8.25 -10.47
C ALA A 21 14.67 -6.88 -10.29
N SER A 22 15.21 -6.40 -11.41
CA SER A 22 15.71 -5.05 -11.58
C SER A 22 14.58 -4.03 -11.43
N ARG A 23 14.95 -2.77 -11.23
CA ARG A 23 13.96 -1.69 -11.10
C ARG A 23 13.10 -1.55 -12.36
N GLU A 24 13.69 -1.75 -13.52
CA GLU A 24 13.02 -1.72 -14.81
C GLU A 24 12.01 -2.87 -14.94
N GLU A 25 12.38 -4.09 -14.55
CA GLU A 25 11.46 -5.24 -14.53
C GLU A 25 10.31 -5.03 -13.53
N LEU A 26 10.57 -4.41 -12.38
CA LEU A 26 9.53 -4.09 -11.40
C LEU A 26 8.51 -3.08 -11.95
N ILE A 27 8.97 -2.08 -12.71
CA ILE A 27 8.10 -1.11 -13.39
C ILE A 27 7.25 -1.84 -14.45
N GLU A 28 7.86 -2.69 -15.28
CA GLU A 28 7.15 -3.46 -16.29
C GLU A 28 6.08 -4.38 -15.68
N ILE A 29 6.38 -5.03 -14.55
CA ILE A 29 5.42 -5.85 -13.80
C ILE A 29 4.24 -4.99 -13.32
N ALA A 30 4.53 -3.82 -12.73
CA ALA A 30 3.48 -2.91 -12.25
C ALA A 30 2.58 -2.43 -13.39
N GLU A 31 3.16 -2.04 -14.53
CA GLU A 31 2.41 -1.62 -15.73
C GLU A 31 1.57 -2.76 -16.30
N THR A 32 2.14 -3.97 -16.39
CA THR A 32 1.46 -5.17 -16.92
C THR A 32 0.25 -5.56 -16.06
N LEU A 33 0.38 -5.43 -14.75
CA LEU A 33 -0.69 -5.75 -13.79
C LEU A 33 -1.62 -4.56 -13.49
N GLY A 34 -1.35 -3.38 -14.05
CA GLY A 34 -2.12 -2.16 -13.81
C GLY A 34 -2.04 -1.63 -12.37
N LEU A 35 -0.90 -1.80 -11.71
CA LEU A 35 -0.66 -1.34 -10.34
C LEU A 35 -0.25 0.13 -10.32
N GLY A 36 -0.88 0.93 -9.46
CA GLY A 36 -0.54 2.32 -9.19
C GLY A 36 0.56 2.49 -8.14
N LEU A 37 1.39 1.46 -7.94
CA LEU A 37 2.50 1.43 -6.98
C LEU A 37 3.71 2.18 -7.53
N THR A 38 4.42 2.91 -6.67
CA THR A 38 5.68 3.55 -7.09
C THR A 38 6.80 2.51 -7.23
N PRO A 39 7.90 2.81 -7.96
CA PRO A 39 9.04 1.91 -8.05
C PRO A 39 9.61 1.53 -6.67
N GLU A 40 9.63 2.46 -5.71
CA GLU A 40 10.09 2.21 -4.33
C GLU A 40 9.16 1.25 -3.58
N GLU A 41 7.85 1.35 -3.82
CA GLU A 41 6.87 0.43 -3.22
C GLU A 41 7.01 -0.98 -3.81
N MET A 42 7.24 -1.08 -5.13
CA MET A 42 7.53 -2.35 -5.79
C MET A 42 8.85 -2.97 -5.29
N GLU A 43 9.89 -2.17 -5.05
CA GLU A 43 11.14 -2.62 -4.45
C GLU A 43 10.94 -3.13 -3.02
N ALA A 44 10.16 -2.42 -2.20
CA ALA A 44 9.84 -2.88 -0.85
C ALA A 44 9.07 -4.22 -0.86
N ILE A 45 8.12 -4.39 -1.80
CA ILE A 45 7.40 -5.65 -1.99
C ILE A 45 8.36 -6.75 -2.46
N ARG A 46 9.23 -6.47 -3.44
CA ARG A 46 10.28 -7.40 -3.89
C ARG A 46 11.14 -7.89 -2.73
N ASP A 47 11.63 -6.98 -1.91
CA ASP A 47 12.53 -7.30 -0.81
C ASP A 47 11.83 -8.20 0.22
N TYR A 48 10.55 -7.92 0.50
CA TYR A 48 9.72 -8.79 1.32
C TYR A 48 9.61 -10.22 0.75
N TYR A 49 9.27 -10.36 -0.53
CA TYR A 49 9.13 -11.68 -1.17
C TYR A 49 10.48 -12.40 -1.37
N THR A 50 11.57 -11.66 -1.52
CA THR A 50 12.93 -12.19 -1.56
C THR A 50 13.29 -12.84 -0.23
N LEU A 51 12.99 -12.18 0.89
CA LEU A 51 13.18 -12.74 2.23
C LEU A 51 12.23 -13.90 2.53
N PHE A 52 10.98 -13.80 2.07
CA PHE A 52 9.96 -14.82 2.30
C PHE A 52 10.20 -16.09 1.47
N GLY A 53 10.99 -16.00 0.39
CA GLY A 53 11.50 -17.15 -0.34
C GLY A 53 10.52 -17.77 -1.35
N ARG A 54 9.47 -17.05 -1.77
CA ARG A 54 8.49 -17.52 -2.77
C ARG A 54 8.02 -16.40 -3.71
N PRO A 55 7.43 -16.74 -4.87
CA PRO A 55 6.77 -15.76 -5.72
C PRO A 55 5.55 -15.13 -5.03
N ALA A 56 5.21 -13.93 -5.48
CA ALA A 56 3.94 -13.28 -5.17
C ALA A 56 2.85 -13.80 -6.10
N THR A 57 1.60 -13.73 -5.64
CA THR A 57 0.43 -13.89 -6.49
C THR A 57 -0.05 -12.54 -7.00
N ASP A 58 -0.70 -12.53 -8.16
CA ASP A 58 -1.39 -11.35 -8.68
C ASP A 58 -2.36 -10.74 -7.66
N VAL A 59 -3.14 -11.58 -6.96
CA VAL A 59 -4.08 -11.16 -5.91
C VAL A 59 -3.37 -10.47 -4.75
N GLU A 60 -2.19 -10.95 -4.34
CA GLU A 60 -1.40 -10.30 -3.29
C GLU A 60 -0.88 -8.94 -3.74
N LEU A 61 -0.39 -8.82 -4.97
CA LEU A 61 0.08 -7.54 -5.52
C LEU A 61 -1.07 -6.53 -5.67
N GLN A 62 -2.24 -6.96 -6.12
CA GLN A 62 -3.44 -6.14 -6.15
C GLN A 62 -3.88 -5.71 -4.74
N THR A 63 -3.69 -6.56 -3.73
CA THR A 63 -3.98 -6.20 -2.33
C THR A 63 -3.04 -5.08 -1.85
N TYR A 64 -1.75 -5.15 -2.17
CA TYR A 64 -0.82 -4.04 -1.89
C TYR A 64 -1.26 -2.77 -2.60
N ASP A 65 -1.52 -2.83 -3.90
CA ASP A 65 -1.97 -1.67 -4.69
C ASP A 65 -3.17 -0.95 -4.05
N GLN A 66 -4.21 -1.72 -3.69
CA GLN A 66 -5.40 -1.13 -3.09
C GLN A 66 -5.12 -0.54 -1.70
N THR A 67 -4.39 -1.26 -0.85
CA THR A 67 -4.19 -0.85 0.55
C THR A 67 -3.13 0.23 0.72
N TRP A 68 -2.16 0.30 -0.19
CA TRP A 68 -1.10 1.29 -0.20
C TRP A 68 -1.41 2.45 -1.15
N SER A 69 -2.55 2.44 -1.85
CA SER A 69 -3.03 3.59 -2.60
C SER A 69 -3.10 4.86 -1.74
N GLU A 70 -2.98 6.03 -2.36
CA GLU A 70 -3.11 7.31 -1.65
C GLU A 70 -4.45 7.42 -0.91
N HIS A 71 -5.52 6.97 -1.55
CA HIS A 71 -6.86 7.04 -0.98
C HIS A 71 -7.01 6.17 0.28
N CYS A 72 -6.41 4.97 0.32
CA CYS A 72 -6.48 4.10 1.49
C CYS A 72 -5.47 4.49 2.57
N TYR A 73 -4.22 4.70 2.18
CA TYR A 73 -3.15 4.93 3.13
C TYR A 73 -3.06 6.37 3.61
N HIS A 74 -3.63 7.33 2.86
CA HIS A 74 -3.60 8.76 3.15
C HIS A 74 -2.16 9.30 3.25
N LYS A 75 -1.30 9.04 2.26
CA LYS A 75 0.14 9.37 2.31
C LYS A 75 0.32 10.88 2.44
N THR A 76 -0.43 11.69 1.70
CA THR A 76 -0.37 13.17 1.78
C THR A 76 -0.72 13.68 3.18
N PHE A 77 -1.77 13.14 3.79
CA PHE A 77 -2.22 13.56 5.13
C PHE A 77 -1.25 13.18 6.25
N LYS A 78 -0.40 12.17 6.02
CA LYS A 78 0.64 11.71 6.96
C LYS A 78 2.03 12.26 6.64
N GLY A 79 2.26 12.71 5.41
CA GLY A 79 3.56 13.16 4.92
C GLY A 79 3.96 14.54 5.41
N LEU A 80 5.23 14.88 5.19
CA LEU A 80 5.75 16.23 5.37
C LEU A 80 5.30 17.11 4.21
N ILE A 81 4.82 18.32 4.52
CA ILE A 81 4.37 19.29 3.51
C ILE A 81 5.20 20.57 3.67
N GLU A 82 5.96 20.90 2.63
CA GLU A 82 6.71 22.15 2.55
C GLU A 82 5.79 23.29 2.09
N THR A 83 5.81 24.39 2.83
CA THR A 83 5.05 25.62 2.54
C THR A 83 5.97 26.83 2.64
N PRO A 84 5.61 27.98 2.05
CA PRO A 84 6.37 29.23 2.23
C PRO A 84 6.56 29.63 3.70
N GLU A 85 5.63 29.22 4.57
CA GLU A 85 5.64 29.52 6.00
C GLU A 85 6.40 28.50 6.86
N GLY A 86 6.85 27.38 6.27
CA GLY A 86 7.60 26.33 6.94
C GLY A 86 7.13 24.91 6.59
N VAL A 87 7.54 23.93 7.40
CA VAL A 87 7.20 22.52 7.18
C VAL A 87 6.08 22.08 8.11
N VAL A 88 5.04 21.46 7.54
CA VAL A 88 3.94 20.82 8.28
C VAL A 88 4.20 19.32 8.37
N ASP A 89 4.20 18.79 9.60
CA ASP A 89 4.37 17.36 9.90
C ASP A 89 3.01 16.64 9.91
N GLY A 90 2.51 16.33 8.71
CA GLY A 90 1.22 15.67 8.47
C GLY A 90 0.01 16.52 8.82
N LEU A 91 -0.91 16.68 7.88
CA LEU A 91 -2.18 17.41 8.11
C LEU A 91 -3.00 16.76 9.23
N LEU A 92 -3.08 15.42 9.23
CA LEU A 92 -3.82 14.68 10.25
C LEU A 92 -3.25 14.91 11.64
N LYS A 93 -1.91 14.82 11.78
CA LYS A 93 -1.22 14.99 13.05
C LYS A 93 -1.31 16.43 13.54
N THR A 94 -0.96 17.38 12.67
CA THR A 94 -0.79 18.79 13.04
C THR A 94 -2.11 19.51 13.29
N TYR A 95 -3.13 19.28 12.46
CA TYR A 95 -4.34 20.11 12.49
C TYR A 95 -5.60 19.41 13.00
N ILE A 96 -5.67 18.08 12.92
CA ILE A 96 -6.86 17.34 13.37
C ILE A 96 -6.58 16.71 14.73
N ARG A 97 -5.56 15.84 14.82
CA ARG A 97 -5.23 15.09 16.03
C ARG A 97 -4.80 16.01 17.17
N ARG A 98 -3.91 16.97 16.91
CA ARG A 98 -3.44 17.92 17.94
C ARG A 98 -4.61 18.66 18.60
N VAL A 99 -5.58 19.13 17.83
CA VAL A 99 -6.75 19.86 18.38
C VAL A 99 -7.58 18.95 19.28
N VAL A 100 -7.82 17.70 18.88
CA VAL A 100 -8.54 16.73 19.72
C VAL A 100 -7.77 16.44 21.02
N GLU A 101 -6.45 16.28 20.94
CA GLU A 101 -5.57 16.05 22.08
C GLU A 101 -5.45 17.25 23.02
N GLU A 102 -5.51 18.48 22.50
CA GLU A 102 -5.48 19.73 23.29
C GLU A 102 -6.81 20.00 23.99
N LEU A 103 -7.93 19.87 23.26
CA LEU A 103 -9.25 20.13 23.81
C LEU A 103 -9.71 19.05 24.80
N ARG A 104 -9.26 17.80 24.60
CA ARG A 104 -9.64 16.63 25.39
C ARG A 104 -11.14 16.60 25.71
N PRO A 105 -12.00 16.67 24.68
CA PRO A 105 -13.44 16.76 24.91
C PRO A 105 -13.94 15.51 25.64
N SER A 106 -14.72 15.70 26.70
CA SER A 106 -15.22 14.60 27.55
C SER A 106 -16.13 13.60 26.83
N TRP A 107 -16.57 13.94 25.61
CA TRP A 107 -17.41 13.09 24.76
C TRP A 107 -16.62 12.29 23.70
N CYS A 108 -15.32 12.54 23.54
CA CYS A 108 -14.44 11.67 22.75
C CYS A 108 -13.79 10.64 23.69
N LEU A 109 -14.04 9.36 23.43
CA LEU A 109 -13.52 8.21 24.17
C LEU A 109 -12.05 7.92 23.82
#